data_AF-A0A8J2KN46-F1
#
_entry.id   AF-A0A8J2KN46-F1
#
_cell.length_a   1.000
_cell.length_b   1.000
_cell.length_c   1.000
_cell.angle_alpha   90.00
_cell.angle_beta   90.00
_cell.angle_gamma   90.00
#
_symmetry.space_group_name_H-M   'P 1'
#
loop_
_entity.id
_entity.type
_entity.pdbx_description
1 polymer ?
#
loop_
_entity_poly.entity_id
_entity_poly.type
_entity_poly.pdbx_seq_one_letter_code
_entity_poly.pdbx_strand_id
1 'polypeptide(L)'
;MESFSHSVRVSIPNYLRALPIPETIGGFFRLSSGSGWLTYRHLTYKAPEPEEPKSKVNLSVKKDSPKVVDSVDIEEIGSKKVFCRCWRSKKFPYCDGAHTKHNEETGDNVGPLIISKKE
;
A
#
# COMPACT_ATOMS: atom_id res chain seq x y z
N MET A 1 12.24 30.36 -16.29
CA MET A 1 10.83 30.01 -15.99
C MET A 1 10.65 28.51 -15.71
N GLU A 2 11.72 27.74 -15.42
CA GLU A 2 11.64 26.30 -15.13
C GLU A 2 11.65 25.95 -13.62
N SER A 3 12.08 26.87 -12.76
CA SER A 3 12.30 26.60 -11.33
C SER A 3 11.00 26.52 -10.51
N PHE A 4 9.96 27.28 -10.88
CA PHE A 4 8.71 27.31 -10.14
C PHE A 4 7.86 26.05 -10.36
N SER A 5 7.81 25.55 -11.60
CA SER A 5 7.17 24.28 -11.97
C SER A 5 7.76 23.10 -11.19
N HIS A 6 9.09 23.06 -11.07
CA HIS A 6 9.77 22.00 -10.34
C HIS A 6 9.49 22.06 -8.82
N SER A 7 9.52 23.25 -8.23
CA SER A 7 9.26 23.42 -6.79
C SER A 7 7.81 23.05 -6.41
N VAL A 8 6.86 23.38 -7.29
CA VAL A 8 5.45 23.01 -7.11
C VAL A 8 5.26 21.50 -7.31
N ARG A 9 5.92 20.85 -8.28
CA ARG A 9 5.87 19.38 -8.48
C ARG A 9 6.49 18.55 -7.35
N VAL A 10 7.46 19.11 -6.61
CA VAL A 10 8.16 18.42 -5.50
C VAL A 10 7.44 18.59 -4.16
N SER A 11 6.80 19.73 -3.90
CA SER A 11 5.99 19.95 -2.68
C SER A 11 4.54 19.47 -2.80
N ILE A 12 4.05 19.17 -4.00
CA ILE A 12 2.68 18.72 -4.19
C ILE A 12 2.54 17.22 -3.87
N PRO A 13 1.61 16.84 -2.96
CA PRO A 13 1.24 15.44 -2.76
C PRO A 13 0.82 14.79 -4.07
N ASN A 14 1.18 13.52 -4.29
CA ASN A 14 0.98 12.80 -5.55
C ASN A 14 -0.45 12.92 -6.14
N TYR A 15 -1.47 13.10 -5.28
CA TYR A 15 -2.86 13.35 -5.66
C TYR A 15 -3.08 14.54 -6.61
N LEU A 16 -2.34 15.65 -6.48
CA LEU A 16 -2.60 16.83 -7.33
C LEU A 16 -1.85 16.79 -8.67
N ARG A 17 -1.06 15.74 -8.96
CA ARG A 17 -0.43 15.56 -10.29
C ARG A 17 -1.44 15.26 -11.39
N ALA A 18 -2.61 14.74 -11.03
CA ALA A 18 -3.69 14.42 -11.96
C ALA A 18 -4.56 15.64 -12.32
N LEU A 19 -4.36 16.79 -11.67
CA LEU A 19 -5.05 18.02 -12.04
C LEU A 19 -4.36 18.66 -13.26
N PRO A 20 -5.12 19.17 -14.25
CA PRO A 20 -4.56 19.95 -15.35
C PRO A 20 -4.11 21.32 -14.83
N ILE A 21 -2.95 21.36 -14.17
CA ILE A 21 -2.35 22.60 -13.68
C ILE A 21 -1.72 23.30 -14.90
N PRO A 22 -2.15 24.53 -15.24
CA PRO A 22 -1.58 25.25 -16.35
C PRO A 22 -0.07 25.45 -16.14
N GLU A 23 0.74 25.13 -17.15
CA GLU A 23 2.20 25.20 -17.03
C GLU A 23 2.74 26.66 -16.95
N THR A 24 1.87 27.66 -17.09
CA THR A 24 2.22 29.09 -17.04
C THR A 24 1.31 29.89 -16.10
N ILE A 25 1.90 30.87 -15.41
CA ILE A 25 1.23 31.75 -14.45
C ILE A 25 0.05 32.51 -15.11
N GLY A 26 0.18 32.90 -16.39
CA GLY A 26 -0.90 33.55 -17.15
C GLY A 26 -2.15 32.67 -17.35
N GLY A 27 -1.99 31.34 -17.39
CA GLY A 27 -3.12 30.40 -17.44
C GLY A 27 -3.95 30.40 -16.15
N PHE A 28 -3.30 30.58 -15.00
CA PHE A 28 -3.95 30.72 -13.70
C PHE A 28 -4.73 32.03 -13.57
N PHE A 29 -4.19 33.15 -14.08
CA PHE A 29 -4.88 34.44 -14.08
C PHE A 29 -6.08 34.48 -15.04
N ARG A 30 -6.01 33.76 -16.17
CA ARG A 30 -7.11 33.62 -17.14
C ARG A 30 -8.29 32.78 -16.60
N LEU A 31 -8.01 31.86 -15.67
CA LEU A 31 -9.04 31.11 -14.91
C LEU A 31 -9.80 32.01 -13.93
N SER A 32 -9.16 33.05 -13.40
CA SER A 32 -9.77 33.99 -12.44
C SER A 32 -10.76 34.98 -13.07
N SER A 33 -10.73 35.17 -14.39
CA SER A 33 -11.35 36.33 -15.04
C SER A 33 -12.34 35.99 -16.18
N GLY A 34 -12.66 34.71 -16.38
CA GLY A 34 -13.61 34.29 -17.41
C GLY A 34 -14.31 32.97 -17.09
N SER A 35 -15.28 32.60 -17.94
CA SER A 35 -16.09 31.37 -17.94
C SER A 35 -15.34 30.03 -17.75
N GLY A 36 -14.01 30.05 -17.66
CA GLY A 36 -13.15 28.92 -17.30
C GLY A 36 -13.35 28.38 -15.87
N TRP A 37 -13.94 29.15 -14.95
CA TRP A 37 -14.26 28.62 -13.61
C TRP A 37 -15.34 27.52 -13.66
N LEU A 38 -16.29 27.62 -14.60
CA LEU A 38 -17.35 26.62 -14.80
C LEU A 38 -16.78 25.32 -15.37
N THR A 39 -15.87 25.41 -16.33
CA THR A 39 -15.20 24.23 -16.89
C THR A 39 -14.24 23.58 -15.88
N TYR A 40 -13.57 24.37 -15.03
CA TYR A 40 -12.79 23.86 -13.91
C TYR A 40 -13.65 23.09 -12.91
N ARG A 41 -14.81 23.63 -12.53
CA ARG A 41 -15.78 22.95 -11.66
C ARG A 41 -16.21 21.60 -12.26
N HIS A 42 -16.54 21.55 -13.55
CA HIS A 42 -16.92 20.30 -14.22
C HIS A 42 -15.80 19.25 -14.28
N LEU A 43 -14.54 19.67 -14.37
CA LEU A 43 -13.38 18.76 -14.35
C LEU A 43 -13.07 18.22 -12.95
N THR A 44 -13.27 19.01 -11.89
CA THR A 44 -13.05 18.55 -10.50
C THR A 44 -14.04 17.46 -10.03
N TYR A 45 -15.22 17.35 -10.67
CA TYR A 45 -16.17 16.26 -10.40
C TYR A 45 -15.73 14.89 -10.95
N LYS A 46 -14.68 14.85 -11.76
CA LYS A 46 -14.05 13.63 -12.29
C LYS A 46 -12.73 13.29 -11.60
N ALA A 47 -12.46 13.87 -10.43
CA ALA A 47 -11.33 13.44 -9.62
C ALA A 47 -11.51 11.94 -9.29
N PRO A 48 -10.48 11.10 -9.50
CA PRO A 48 -10.55 9.70 -9.11
C PRO A 48 -10.91 9.62 -7.62
N GLU A 49 -11.83 8.72 -7.28
CA GLU A 49 -12.21 8.47 -5.90
C GLU A 49 -10.95 8.22 -5.05
N PRO A 50 -10.91 8.71 -3.80
CA PRO A 50 -9.77 8.52 -2.92
C PRO A 50 -9.44 7.03 -2.86
N GLU A 51 -8.25 6.69 -3.34
CA GLU A 51 -7.69 5.35 -3.33
C GLU A 51 -7.91 4.70 -1.95
N GLU A 52 -8.71 3.64 -1.95
CA GLU A 52 -9.10 2.86 -0.77
C GLU A 52 -7.88 2.57 0.12
N PRO A 53 -8.02 2.68 1.46
CA PRO A 53 -6.91 2.53 2.38
C PRO A 53 -6.25 1.16 2.19
N LYS A 54 -4.92 1.18 1.94
CA LYS A 54 -4.08 -0.01 1.76
C LYS A 54 -4.43 -1.07 2.81
N SER A 55 -4.95 -2.21 2.37
CA SER A 55 -5.44 -3.26 3.24
C SER A 55 -4.33 -3.75 4.19
N LYS A 56 -4.64 -3.87 5.48
CA LYS A 56 -3.68 -4.36 6.47
C LYS A 56 -3.40 -5.84 6.24
N VAL A 57 -2.12 -6.23 6.11
CA VAL A 57 -1.72 -7.63 5.98
C VAL A 57 -2.04 -8.43 7.25
N ASN A 58 -1.54 -7.96 8.40
CA ASN A 58 -1.84 -8.54 9.71
C ASN A 58 -3.18 -7.98 10.22
N LEU A 59 -4.16 -8.84 10.50
CA LEU A 59 -5.47 -8.43 11.03
C LEU A 59 -5.58 -8.57 12.56
N SER A 60 -4.95 -9.57 13.17
CA SER A 60 -5.20 -9.94 14.58
C SER A 60 -3.98 -10.32 15.41
N VAL A 61 -2.81 -10.57 14.82
CA VAL A 61 -1.64 -11.09 15.55
C VAL A 61 -0.92 -9.96 16.29
N LYS A 62 -0.71 -10.12 17.62
CA LYS A 62 0.17 -9.28 18.47
C LYS A 62 0.02 -7.76 18.21
N LYS A 63 -1.21 -7.24 18.27
CA LYS A 63 -1.56 -5.84 17.92
C LYS A 63 -1.08 -4.79 18.91
N ASP A 64 -0.72 -5.22 20.10
CA ASP A 64 -0.02 -4.47 21.13
C ASP A 64 1.41 -4.11 20.72
N SER A 65 2.05 -4.91 19.85
CA SER A 65 3.39 -4.64 19.37
C SER A 65 3.38 -3.73 18.12
N PRO A 66 4.16 -2.64 18.10
CA PRO A 66 4.30 -1.79 16.91
C PRO A 66 4.98 -2.52 15.75
N LYS A 67 5.76 -3.58 16.04
CA LYS A 67 6.45 -4.42 15.05
C LYS A 67 6.60 -5.84 15.58
N VAL A 68 5.85 -6.76 14.99
CA VAL A 68 5.89 -8.17 15.37
C VAL A 68 7.08 -8.86 14.70
N VAL A 69 7.97 -9.42 15.52
CA VAL A 69 9.15 -10.18 15.11
C VAL A 69 9.17 -11.47 15.93
N ASP A 70 9.49 -12.58 15.29
CA ASP A 70 9.69 -13.88 15.92
C ASP A 70 11.10 -14.38 15.56
N SER A 71 11.83 -14.83 16.58
CA SER A 71 13.19 -15.36 16.46
C SER A 71 13.17 -16.82 16.91
N VAL A 72 13.83 -17.68 16.14
CA VAL A 72 13.92 -19.11 16.42
C VAL A 72 15.36 -19.54 16.19
N ASP A 73 15.92 -20.24 17.16
CA ASP A 73 17.26 -20.78 17.07
C ASP A 73 17.28 -21.96 16.10
N ILE A 74 18.27 -21.96 15.20
CA ILE A 74 18.38 -22.98 14.16
C ILE A 74 18.62 -24.38 14.73
N GLU A 75 19.17 -24.47 15.94
CA GLU A 75 19.41 -25.74 16.63
C GLU A 75 18.12 -26.38 17.16
N GLU A 76 17.12 -25.57 17.49
CA GLU A 76 15.79 -26.05 17.93
C GLU A 76 14.89 -26.44 16.75
N ILE A 77 15.27 -26.02 15.54
CA ILE A 77 14.67 -26.49 14.30
C ILE A 77 15.15 -27.93 14.12
N GLY A 78 14.30 -28.89 14.50
CA GLY A 78 14.54 -30.33 14.27
C GLY A 78 14.68 -30.67 12.77
N SER A 79 14.10 -31.77 12.31
CA SER A 79 14.22 -32.14 10.89
C SER A 79 13.56 -31.12 9.95
N LYS A 80 12.40 -30.58 10.33
CA LYS A 80 11.61 -29.66 9.51
C LYS A 80 10.72 -28.77 10.36
N LYS A 81 10.67 -27.48 10.03
CA LYS A 81 9.72 -26.50 10.57
C LYS A 81 9.10 -25.68 9.44
N VAL A 82 7.87 -25.23 9.67
CA VAL A 82 7.08 -24.49 8.69
C VAL A 82 6.52 -23.23 9.35
N PHE A 83 6.88 -22.06 8.81
CA PHE A 83 6.56 -20.75 9.36
C PHE A 83 5.51 -20.03 8.52
N CYS A 84 4.62 -19.30 9.20
CA CYS A 84 3.55 -18.53 8.58
C CYS A 84 4.09 -17.25 7.96
N ARG A 85 3.61 -16.92 6.75
CA ARG A 85 3.82 -15.60 6.10
C ARG A 85 2.53 -14.86 5.77
N CYS A 86 1.38 -15.51 5.93
CA CYS A 86 0.08 -14.94 5.58
C CYS A 86 -0.62 -14.18 6.73
N TRP A 87 -0.11 -14.27 7.96
CA TRP A 87 -0.73 -13.65 9.15
C TRP A 87 -2.18 -14.11 9.44
N ARG A 88 -2.55 -15.32 9.00
CA ARG A 88 -3.86 -15.94 9.27
C ARG A 88 -3.78 -17.16 10.19
N SER A 89 -2.57 -17.62 10.51
CA SER A 89 -2.39 -18.81 11.33
C SER A 89 -2.84 -18.60 12.77
N LYS A 90 -3.57 -19.56 13.32
CA LYS A 90 -3.90 -19.60 14.75
C LYS A 90 -2.71 -20.03 15.61
N LYS A 91 -1.69 -20.65 15.00
CA LYS A 91 -0.45 -21.12 15.65
C LYS A 91 0.75 -20.23 15.29
N PHE A 92 0.51 -18.97 14.93
CA PHE A 92 1.56 -18.02 14.59
C PHE A 92 2.65 -18.00 15.69
N PRO A 93 3.95 -18.12 15.34
CA PRO A 93 4.58 -17.91 14.03
C PRO A 93 4.60 -19.14 13.09
N TYR A 94 4.08 -20.28 13.52
CA TYR A 94 4.07 -21.50 12.70
C TYR A 94 2.92 -21.51 11.70
N CYS A 95 3.09 -22.23 10.59
CA CYS A 95 2.01 -22.43 9.62
C CYS A 95 1.09 -23.57 10.05
N ASP A 96 -0.22 -23.34 9.96
CA ASP A 96 -1.28 -24.32 10.20
C ASP A 96 -2.17 -24.55 8.96
N GLY A 97 -1.77 -24.05 7.79
CA GLY A 97 -2.53 -24.19 6.55
C GLY A 97 -3.55 -23.07 6.27
N ALA A 98 -3.75 -22.11 7.17
CA ALA A 98 -4.75 -21.03 6.99
C ALA A 98 -4.54 -20.16 5.73
N HIS A 99 -3.35 -20.19 5.11
CA HIS A 99 -3.08 -19.48 3.85
C HIS A 99 -3.91 -20.00 2.68
N THR A 100 -4.30 -21.28 2.65
CA THR A 100 -5.12 -21.84 1.57
C THR A 100 -6.47 -21.15 1.49
N LYS A 101 -7.17 -21.06 2.62
CA LYS A 101 -8.47 -20.37 2.70
C LYS A 101 -8.34 -18.89 2.33
N HIS A 102 -7.30 -18.21 2.81
CA HIS A 102 -7.03 -16.81 2.46
C HIS A 102 -6.82 -16.63 0.95
N ASN A 103 -6.03 -17.52 0.32
CA ASN A 103 -5.78 -17.48 -1.13
C ASN A 103 -7.08 -17.72 -1.92
N GLU A 104 -7.90 -18.70 -1.51
CA GLU A 104 -9.20 -18.97 -2.14
C GLU A 104 -10.16 -17.78 -2.06
N GLU A 105 -10.24 -17.12 -0.90
CA GLU A 105 -11.16 -16.00 -0.67
C GLU A 105 -10.72 -14.70 -1.36
N THR A 106 -9.41 -14.49 -1.53
CA THR A 106 -8.85 -13.21 -2.00
C THR A 106 -8.24 -13.28 -3.40
N GLY A 107 -8.05 -14.48 -3.96
CA GLY A 107 -7.28 -14.69 -5.19
C GLY A 107 -5.77 -14.51 -5.01
N ASP A 108 -5.28 -14.52 -3.77
CA ASP A 108 -3.86 -14.38 -3.42
C ASP A 108 -3.09 -15.71 -3.62
N ASN A 109 -1.76 -15.67 -3.54
CA ASN A 109 -0.87 -16.79 -3.79
C ASN A 109 0.21 -16.97 -2.72
N VAL A 110 -0.05 -16.53 -1.48
CA VAL A 110 0.91 -16.63 -0.39
C VAL A 110 1.09 -18.07 0.10
N GLY A 111 2.29 -18.37 0.62
CA GLY A 111 2.62 -19.67 1.18
C GLY A 111 3.62 -19.58 2.33
N PRO A 112 3.83 -20.67 3.08
CA PRO A 112 4.73 -20.67 4.23
C PRO A 112 6.21 -20.59 3.84
N LEU A 113 7.06 -20.34 4.84
CA LEU A 113 8.50 -20.58 4.75
C LEU A 113 8.81 -21.95 5.37
N ILE A 114 9.46 -22.83 4.63
CA ILE A 114 9.86 -24.16 5.12
C ILE A 114 11.35 -24.12 5.39
N ILE A 115 11.76 -24.46 6.61
CA ILE A 115 13.15 -24.64 6.99
C ILE A 115 13.33 -26.12 7.32
N SER A 116 14.21 -26.78 6.57
CA SER A 116 14.57 -28.18 6.78
C SER A 116 16.08 -28.27 7.01
N LYS A 117 16.48 -29.05 8.02
CA LYS A 117 17.88 -29.39 8.19
C LYS A 117 18.27 -30.32 7.05
N LYS A 118 19.29 -29.94 6.28
CA LYS A 118 19.89 -30.83 5.29
C LYS A 118 20.62 -31.93 6.08
N GLU A 119 20.29 -33.17 5.80
CA GLU A 119 21.04 -34.33 6.29
C GLU A 119 22.48 -34.31 5.76
#